data_AF-A0A0H4ISN3-F1
#
_entry.id   AF-A0A0H4ISN3-F1
#
_cell.length_a   1.000
_cell.length_b   1.000
_cell.length_c   1.000
_cell.angle_alpha   90.00
_cell.angle_beta   90.00
_cell.angle_gamma   90.00
#
_symmetry.space_group_name_H-M   'P 1'
#
loop_
_entity.id
_entity.type
_entity.pdbx_description
1 polymer ?
#
loop_
_entity_poly.entity_id
_entity_poly.type
_entity_poly.pdbx_seq_one_letter_code
_entity_poly.pdbx_strand_id
1 'polypeptide(L)'
;MARFGNNRAQGTFDLGQRFGENKAFGVRANGKLRHGDTPRHGYREDNKEFALNADYRGEKLRVTFDSIYAKRKINGGRARMQDIQNAGGRLFDAPDGKINLLPSWNWQNTVGETNMLTFEWDAFDNT
;
A
#
# COMPACT_ATOMS: atom_id res chain seq x y z
N MET A 1 -17.12 6.30 2.20
CA MET A 1 -16.47 7.59 1.86
C MET A 1 -15.65 8.06 3.05
N ALA A 2 -14.32 7.94 3.02
CA ALA A 2 -13.46 8.41 4.11
C ALA A 2 -12.95 9.82 3.79
N ARG A 3 -13.53 10.84 4.45
CA ARG A 3 -13.06 12.23 4.39
C ARG A 3 -11.76 12.36 5.19
N PHE A 4 -10.66 12.71 4.53
CA PHE A 4 -9.37 12.99 5.17
C PHE A 4 -8.81 14.33 4.68
N GLY A 5 -8.97 15.40 5.46
CA GLY A 5 -8.19 16.65 5.35
C GLY A 5 -8.57 17.55 4.16
N ASN A 6 -8.27 18.84 4.30
CA ASN A 6 -8.81 19.87 3.39
C ASN A 6 -8.25 19.80 1.95
N ASN A 7 -7.13 19.12 1.69
CA ASN A 7 -6.47 19.12 0.37
C ASN A 7 -5.71 17.81 0.03
N ARG A 8 -6.29 16.62 0.27
CA ARG A 8 -5.65 15.34 -0.13
C ARG A 8 -6.43 14.63 -1.22
N ALA A 9 -5.92 14.72 -2.44
CA ALA A 9 -6.48 14.01 -3.59
C ALA A 9 -6.04 12.54 -3.58
N GLN A 10 -6.95 11.64 -3.94
CA GLN A 10 -6.66 10.23 -4.17
C GLN A 10 -7.37 9.75 -5.44
N GLY A 11 -6.60 9.23 -6.39
CA GLY A 11 -7.09 8.54 -7.58
C GLY A 11 -6.75 7.05 -7.50
N THR A 12 -7.67 6.21 -7.94
CA THR A 12 -7.47 4.76 -8.03
C THR A 12 -8.01 4.25 -9.35
N PHE A 13 -7.39 3.21 -9.90
CA PHE A 13 -7.94 2.44 -11.01
C PHE A 13 -7.77 0.95 -10.70
N ASP A 14 -8.67 0.15 -11.26
CA ASP A 14 -8.65 -1.30 -11.16
C ASP A 14 -9.31 -1.88 -12.41
N LEU A 15 -8.54 -2.60 -13.21
CA LEU A 15 -8.92 -3.12 -14.50
C LEU A 15 -8.50 -4.58 -14.58
N GLY A 16 -9.36 -5.44 -15.12
CA GLY A 16 -9.00 -6.83 -15.32
C GLY A 16 -9.83 -7.46 -16.42
N GLN A 17 -9.20 -8.33 -17.19
CA GLN A 17 -9.84 -9.04 -18.29
C GLN A 17 -9.21 -10.42 -18.46
N ARG A 18 -10.03 -11.36 -18.94
CA ARG A 18 -9.58 -12.70 -19.32
C ARG A 18 -9.72 -12.91 -20.82
N PHE A 19 -8.85 -13.76 -21.37
CA PHE A 19 -8.66 -13.99 -22.80
C PHE A 19 -8.44 -15.49 -23.11
N GLY A 20 -8.55 -15.83 -24.39
CA GLY A 20 -8.32 -17.20 -24.90
C GLY A 20 -9.51 -18.14 -24.74
N GLU A 21 -9.34 -19.36 -25.26
CA GLU A 21 -10.31 -20.43 -25.08
C GLU A 21 -10.52 -20.70 -23.59
N ASN A 22 -11.78 -20.90 -23.19
CA ASN A 22 -12.18 -21.09 -21.80
C ASN A 22 -11.73 -19.97 -20.84
N LYS A 23 -11.37 -18.78 -21.35
CA LYS A 23 -10.80 -17.68 -20.55
C LYS A 23 -9.56 -18.12 -19.76
N ALA A 24 -8.73 -18.97 -20.35
CA ALA A 24 -7.55 -19.55 -19.70
C ALA A 24 -6.54 -18.49 -19.23
N PHE A 25 -6.41 -17.36 -19.94
CA PHE A 25 -5.49 -16.28 -19.59
C PHE A 25 -6.21 -15.15 -18.87
N GLY A 26 -5.62 -14.61 -17.80
CA GLY A 26 -6.14 -13.45 -17.08
C GLY A 26 -5.05 -12.40 -16.86
N VAL A 27 -5.44 -11.13 -16.92
CA VAL A 27 -4.58 -10.00 -16.54
C VAL A 27 -5.39 -9.05 -15.65
N ARG A 28 -4.78 -8.57 -14.57
CA ARG A 28 -5.34 -7.53 -13.70
C ARG A 28 -4.28 -6.47 -13.41
N ALA A 29 -4.64 -5.21 -13.57
CA ALA A 29 -3.83 -4.07 -13.20
C ALA A 29 -4.61 -3.17 -12.25
N ASN A 30 -3.99 -2.77 -11.16
CA ASN A 30 -4.55 -1.77 -10.26
C ASN A 30 -3.49 -0.74 -9.88
N GLY A 31 -3.96 0.44 -9.48
CA GLY A 31 -3.06 1.48 -9.01
C GLY A 31 -3.75 2.51 -8.15
N LYS A 32 -2.96 3.16 -7.31
CA LYS A 32 -3.37 4.22 -6.40
C LYS A 32 -2.35 5.35 -6.43
N LEU A 33 -2.85 6.55 -6.62
CA LEU A 33 -2.10 7.78 -6.45
C LEU A 33 -2.78 8.61 -5.36
N ARG A 34 -2.03 8.99 -4.32
CA ARG A 34 -2.50 9.88 -3.26
C ARG A 34 -1.47 10.98 -3.06
N HIS A 35 -1.95 12.21 -2.95
CA HIS A 35 -1.10 13.37 -2.83
C HIS A 35 -1.78 14.45 -2.00
N GLY A 36 -1.05 15.01 -1.04
CA GLY A 36 -1.47 16.21 -0.31
C GLY A 36 -1.49 16.04 1.20
N ASP A 37 -2.04 17.07 1.85
CA ASP A 37 -1.93 17.24 3.30
C ASP A 37 -2.92 16.38 4.07
N THR A 38 -2.46 15.79 5.16
CA THR A 38 -3.34 15.07 6.10
C THR A 38 -4.05 16.07 7.02
N PRO A 39 -5.06 15.65 7.80
CA PRO A 39 -5.67 16.51 8.83
C PRO A 39 -4.70 17.06 9.89
N ARG A 40 -3.49 16.51 10.02
CA ARG A 40 -2.48 16.93 10.98
C ARG A 40 -1.56 17.97 10.35
N HIS A 41 -1.29 19.06 11.06
CA HIS A 41 -0.44 20.13 10.59
C HIS A 41 1.00 19.64 10.36
N GLY A 42 1.61 20.05 9.24
CA GLY A 42 2.96 19.63 8.87
C GLY A 42 3.08 18.13 8.56
N TYR A 43 1.97 17.43 8.29
CA TYR A 43 1.99 16.04 7.85
C TYR A 43 1.36 15.90 6.46
N ARG A 44 2.21 15.61 5.46
CA ARG A 44 1.86 15.39 4.06
C ARG A 44 2.25 13.99 3.60
N GLU A 45 1.48 13.43 2.69
CA GLU A 45 1.73 12.10 2.14
C GLU A 45 1.63 12.08 0.61
N ASP A 46 2.66 11.52 -0.02
CA ASP A 46 2.70 11.16 -1.43
C ASP A 46 2.81 9.64 -1.54
N ASN A 47 1.75 8.99 -2.00
CA ASN A 47 1.69 7.54 -2.14
C ASN A 47 1.41 7.14 -3.60
N LYS A 48 2.20 6.22 -4.14
CA LYS A 48 2.10 5.67 -5.48
C LYS A 48 2.20 4.15 -5.38
N GLU A 49 1.12 3.46 -5.69
CA GLU A 49 1.08 2.00 -5.70
C GLU A 49 0.60 1.55 -7.08
N PHE A 50 1.25 0.52 -7.61
CA PHE A 50 0.90 -0.13 -8.87
C PHE A 50 1.06 -1.63 -8.69
N ALA A 51 0.10 -2.41 -9.17
CA ALA A 51 0.21 -3.86 -9.18
C ALA A 51 -0.29 -4.41 -10.51
N LEU A 52 0.43 -5.40 -11.03
CA LEU A 52 0.12 -6.16 -12.22
C LEU A 52 0.12 -7.64 -11.84
N ASN A 53 -0.96 -8.32 -12.18
CA ASN A 53 -1.11 -9.76 -12.06
C ASN A 53 -1.40 -10.36 -13.45
N ALA A 54 -0.80 -11.50 -13.74
CA ALA A 54 -1.12 -12.32 -14.90
C ALA A 54 -1.25 -13.79 -14.47
N ASP A 55 -2.31 -14.45 -14.92
CA ASP A 55 -2.56 -15.86 -14.62
C ASP A 55 -2.89 -16.68 -15.88
N TYR A 56 -2.48 -17.93 -15.86
CA TYR A 56 -2.87 -18.96 -16.84
C TYR A 56 -3.50 -20.14 -16.10
N ARG A 57 -4.64 -20.61 -16.62
CA ARG A 57 -5.41 -21.74 -16.10
C ARG A 57 -5.68 -22.73 -17.23
N GLY A 58 -4.77 -23.68 -17.41
CA GLY A 58 -4.99 -24.86 -18.25
C GLY A 58 -5.55 -26.03 -17.44
N GLU A 59 -5.80 -27.15 -18.11
CA GLU A 59 -6.34 -28.36 -17.49
C GLU A 59 -5.36 -28.99 -16.49
N LYS A 60 -4.08 -29.13 -16.87
CA LYS A 60 -3.02 -29.72 -16.01
C LYS A 60 -2.04 -28.69 -15.43
N LEU A 61 -2.02 -27.46 -15.94
CA LEU A 61 -1.03 -26.44 -15.57
C LEU A 61 -1.71 -25.15 -15.18
N ARG A 62 -1.35 -24.62 -14.02
CA ARG A 62 -1.77 -23.30 -13.54
C ARG A 62 -0.54 -22.49 -13.20
N VAL A 63 -0.48 -21.24 -13.66
CA VAL A 63 0.64 -20.33 -13.41
C VAL A 63 0.08 -18.97 -13.02
N THR A 64 0.68 -18.30 -12.05
CA THR A 64 0.31 -16.93 -11.67
C THR A 64 1.57 -16.14 -11.38
N PHE A 65 1.63 -14.93 -11.91
CA PHE A 65 2.69 -13.97 -11.65
C PHE A 65 2.09 -12.67 -11.12
N ASP A 66 2.68 -12.17 -10.03
CA ASP A 66 2.32 -10.90 -9.41
C ASP A 66 3.55 -9.99 -9.37
N SER A 67 3.37 -8.73 -9.76
CA SER A 67 4.36 -7.68 -9.61
C SER A 67 3.72 -6.47 -8.94
N ILE A 68 4.31 -5.99 -7.85
CA ILE A 68 3.79 -4.89 -7.03
C ILE A 68 4.90 -3.88 -6.82
N TYR A 69 4.61 -2.62 -7.11
CA TYR A 69 5.42 -1.46 -6.79
C TYR A 69 4.66 -0.57 -5.80
N ALA A 70 5.27 -0.23 -4.68
CA ALA A 70 4.69 0.65 -3.68
C ALA A 70 5.72 1.67 -3.21
N LYS A 71 5.47 2.95 -3.50
CA LYS A 71 6.28 4.08 -3.02
C LYS A 71 5.44 5.00 -2.16
N ARG A 72 5.89 5.19 -0.93
CA ARG A 72 5.27 6.11 0.03
C ARG A 72 6.31 7.08 0.57
N LYS A 73 6.12 8.37 0.29
CA LYS A 73 6.86 9.47 0.89
C LYS A 73 5.96 10.22 1.85
N ILE A 74 6.45 10.45 3.06
CA ILE A 74 5.79 11.27 4.07
C ILE A 74 6.73 12.39 4.51
N ASN A 75 6.19 13.61 4.63
CA ASN A 75 6.85 14.72 5.30
C ASN A 75 6.11 14.93 6.63
N GLY A 76 6.83 15.00 7.74
CA GLY A 76 6.27 14.83 9.08
C GLY A 76 5.97 13.36 9.39
N GLY A 77 4.99 13.10 10.26
CA GLY A 77 4.60 11.72 10.57
C GLY A 77 3.94 11.54 11.93
N ARG A 78 4.26 10.42 12.58
CA ARG A 78 3.80 10.08 13.93
C ARG A 78 5.01 10.07 14.86
N ALA A 79 5.07 11.02 15.77
CA ALA A 79 6.02 10.94 16.86
C ALA A 79 5.71 9.70 17.71
N ARG A 80 6.78 9.02 18.15
CA ARG A 80 6.72 8.03 19.21
C ARG A 80 7.51 8.61 20.38
N MET A 81 6.89 8.73 21.53
CA MET A 81 7.60 9.03 22.77
C MET A 81 8.09 7.70 23.33
N GLN A 82 9.38 7.46 23.21
CA GLN A 82 10.00 6.28 23.81
C GLN A 82 10.13 6.50 25.32
N ASP A 83 10.01 5.43 26.10
CA ASP A 83 10.28 5.42 27.54
C ASP A 83 9.41 6.36 28.38
N ILE A 84 8.21 6.68 27.91
CA ILE A 84 7.23 7.50 28.66
C ILE A 84 6.87 6.87 30.02
N GLN A 85 6.95 5.54 30.13
CA GLN A 85 6.75 4.79 31.37
C GLN A 85 7.86 5.03 32.42
N ASN A 86 9.03 5.50 31.99
CA ASN A 86 10.16 5.83 32.88
C ASN A 86 10.10 7.28 33.35
N ALA A 87 9.13 8.08 32.87
CA ALA A 87 8.90 9.41 33.39
C ALA A 87 8.36 9.29 34.82
N GLY A 88 9.22 9.48 35.82
CA GLY A 88 8.89 9.40 37.26
C GLY A 88 7.95 10.50 37.77
N GLY A 89 7.06 11.02 36.92
CA GLY A 89 6.13 12.12 37.22
C GLY A 89 4.82 12.00 36.44
N ARG A 90 3.87 12.89 36.74
CA ARG A 90 2.58 12.93 36.05
C ARG A 90 2.80 13.23 34.56
N LEU A 91 2.20 12.42 33.68
CA LEU A 91 2.14 12.72 32.26
C LEU A 91 1.31 13.99 32.01
N PHE A 92 1.77 14.81 31.07
CA PHE A 92 1.02 15.97 30.59
C PHE A 92 -0.29 15.52 29.93
N ASP A 93 -1.26 16.42 29.90
CA ASP A 93 -2.52 16.18 29.18
C ASP A 93 -2.22 16.02 27.68
N ALA A 94 -3.02 15.19 27.01
CA ALA A 94 -2.79 14.92 25.60
C ALA A 94 -2.89 16.21 24.77
N PRO A 95 -1.91 16.49 23.89
CA PRO A 95 -1.99 17.64 22.99
C PRO A 95 -3.14 17.47 21.98
N ASP A 96 -3.54 18.55 21.32
CA ASP A 96 -4.49 18.49 20.20
C ASP A 96 -3.98 17.49 19.13
N GLY A 97 -4.86 16.59 18.69
CA GLY A 97 -4.54 15.55 17.69
C GLY A 97 -4.07 16.09 16.33
N LYS A 98 -4.30 17.38 16.04
CA LYS A 98 -3.80 18.09 14.86
C LYS A 98 -2.33 18.51 14.97
N ILE A 99 -1.74 18.50 16.16
CA ILE A 99 -0.33 18.85 16.38
C ILE A 99 0.57 17.69 15.92
N ASN A 100 1.58 18.00 15.10
CA ASN A 100 2.65 17.07 14.78
C ASN A 100 3.83 17.31 15.70
N LEU A 101 4.15 16.30 16.52
CA LEU A 101 5.25 16.35 17.49
C LEU A 101 6.60 15.95 16.89
N LEU A 102 6.66 15.59 15.60
CA LEU A 102 7.94 15.40 14.91
C LEU A 102 8.50 16.75 14.45
N PRO A 103 9.84 16.90 14.41
CA PRO A 103 10.47 18.06 13.78
C PRO A 103 9.97 18.27 12.35
N SER A 104 9.75 19.53 11.96
CA SER A 104 9.16 19.90 10.66
C SER A 104 9.97 19.44 9.45
N TRP A 105 11.28 19.22 9.62
CA TRP A 105 12.20 18.71 8.60
C TRP A 105 12.24 17.18 8.51
N ASN A 106 11.53 16.47 9.39
CA ASN A 106 11.51 15.01 9.36
C ASN A 106 10.71 14.49 8.16
N TRP A 107 11.23 13.47 7.49
CA TRP A 107 10.55 12.79 6.39
C TRP A 107 10.96 11.32 6.34
N GLN A 108 10.12 10.51 5.70
CA GLN A 108 10.42 9.11 5.41
C GLN A 108 10.03 8.82 3.96
N ASN A 109 10.89 8.10 3.26
CA ASN A 109 10.61 7.56 1.93
C ASN A 109 10.78 6.05 1.97
N THR A 110 9.72 5.33 1.65
CA THR A 110 9.72 3.87 1.59
C THR A 110 9.37 3.45 0.17
N VAL A 111 10.19 2.59 -0.41
CA VAL A 111 9.96 1.96 -1.71
C VAL A 111 9.97 0.45 -1.48
N GLY A 112 8.93 -0.22 -1.95
CA GLY A 112 8.81 -1.68 -1.96
C GLY A 112 8.52 -2.15 -3.37
N GLU A 113 9.24 -3.19 -3.77
CA GLU A 113 9.07 -3.88 -5.04
C GLU A 113 8.96 -5.36 -4.72
N THR A 114 7.95 -6.03 -5.25
CA THR A 114 7.68 -7.44 -4.98
C THR A 114 7.28 -8.12 -6.26
N ASN A 115 7.93 -9.24 -6.55
CA ASN A 115 7.61 -10.11 -7.67
C ASN A 115 7.41 -11.52 -7.13
N MET A 116 6.37 -12.21 -7.56
CA MET A 116 6.02 -13.54 -7.10
C MET A 116 5.55 -14.38 -8.27
N LEU A 117 5.96 -15.65 -8.30
CA LEU A 117 5.55 -16.63 -9.28
C LEU A 117 5.04 -17.87 -8.53
N THR A 118 3.85 -18.33 -8.89
CA THR A 118 3.27 -19.60 -8.44
C THR A 118 3.02 -20.47 -9.67
N PHE A 119 3.32 -21.76 -9.58
CA PHE A 119 2.93 -22.73 -10.60
C PHE A 119 2.47 -24.03 -9.95
N GLU A 120 1.51 -24.69 -10.58
CA GLU A 120 0.99 -26.00 -10.21
C GLU A 120 0.89 -26.87 -11.45
N TRP A 121 1.33 -28.12 -11.36
CA TRP A 121 1.28 -29.08 -12.46
C TRP A 121 0.74 -30.44 -12.00
N ASP A 122 -0.34 -30.90 -12.63
CA ASP A 122 -0.97 -32.19 -12.40
C ASP A 122 -0.25 -33.27 -13.21
N ALA A 123 0.85 -33.79 -12.64
CA ALA A 123 1.73 -34.76 -13.31
C ALA A 123 1.12 -36.17 -13.46
N PHE A 124 0.21 -36.53 -12.56
CA PHE A 124 -0.45 -37.84 -12.54
C PHE A 124 -1.95 -37.64 -12.36
N ASP A 125 -2.74 -38.46 -13.04
CA ASP A 125 -4.19 -38.47 -12.84
C ASP A 125 -4.44 -39.11 -11.47
N ASN A 126 -5.23 -38.45 -10.61
CA ASN A 126 -5.66 -39.05 -9.34
C ASN A 126 -6.61 -40.22 -9.65
N THR A 127 -6.07 -41.42 -9.78
CA THR A 127 -6.82 -42.68 -9.77
C THR A 127 -7.35 -42.99 -8.39
#